data_AF-A0A7K6NHD3-F1
#
_entry.id   AF-A0A7K6NHD3-F1
#
_cell.length_a   1.000
_cell.length_b   1.000
_cell.length_c   1.000
_cell.angle_alpha   90.00
_cell.angle_beta   90.00
_cell.angle_gamma   90.00
#
_symmetry.space_group_name_H-M   'P 1'
#
loop_
_entity.id
_entity.type
_entity.pdbx_description
1 polymer ?
#
loop_
_entity_poly.entity_id
_entity_poly.type
_entity_poly.pdbx_seq_one_letter_code
_entity_poly.pdbx_strand_id
1 'polypeptide(L)'
;RLGKMMIMGCIFYVGDAVCTISAATCFPEPFINEGKRLGYVHRNFAGNRFSDHVALLSAFQAWDDARMGGEEAEKRFCEHKRLSMATLRMTWEAKVQLKDILISSGFPEECLMTQPFNNTGPDNNLDVVISLLAFGVYPNVCYHKEKRKILTTEGHNALIHKSSVNCPFSSQDIKYPSPFFVFGEKIRTRAISAKAMTLVSPLQLLLFASKKVLSDGEVILVDDWIKLKMPHNAAACITALRAAMEALVVEVTKNPEIIRQLDPSNERMLNVIRQLSRPSAAGISLMAANARFGDGPRPPKMPRYDNGGGFRGWGGHPRGSGYRGRGYSGYSYSGWRSGGRGYQGSPGGGGYRGGGYRGAGGGYGGGS
;
A
#
# COMPACT_ATOMS: atom_id res chain seq x y z
N ARG A 1 -8.75 4.72 21.03
CA ARG A 1 -8.18 5.48 19.89
C ARG A 1 -8.70 4.93 18.57
N LEU A 2 -8.56 3.62 18.30
CA LEU A 2 -9.08 2.99 17.08
C LEU A 2 -10.60 3.21 16.85
N GLY A 3 -11.45 3.04 17.88
CA GLY A 3 -12.88 3.35 17.74
C GLY A 3 -13.16 4.83 17.38
N LYS A 4 -12.48 5.77 18.04
CA LYS A 4 -12.56 7.20 17.71
C LYS A 4 -12.06 7.49 16.28
N MET A 5 -11.01 6.81 15.83
CA MET A 5 -10.52 6.88 14.45
C MET A 5 -11.58 6.41 13.45
N MET A 6 -12.32 5.33 13.73
CA MET A 6 -13.41 4.85 12.88
C MET A 6 -14.56 5.87 12.79
N ILE A 7 -14.97 6.47 13.91
CA ILE A 7 -15.99 7.52 13.94
C ILE A 7 -15.52 8.72 13.10
N MET A 8 -14.27 9.15 13.26
CA MET A 8 -13.70 10.21 12.43
C MET A 8 -13.66 9.81 10.95
N GLY A 9 -13.39 8.54 10.64
CA GLY A 9 -13.48 8.00 9.29
C GLY A 9 -14.87 8.18 8.68
N CYS A 10 -15.92 7.93 9.47
CA CYS A 10 -17.31 8.18 9.07
C CYS A 10 -17.56 9.68 8.79
N ILE A 11 -17.13 10.56 9.70
CA ILE A 11 -17.26 12.03 9.55
C ILE A 11 -16.59 12.53 8.26
N PHE A 12 -15.45 11.95 7.89
CA PHE A 12 -14.72 12.32 6.68
C PHE A 12 -15.17 11.58 5.42
N TYR A 13 -16.16 10.67 5.49
CA TYR A 13 -16.58 9.78 4.40
C TYR A 13 -15.45 8.88 3.87
N VAL A 14 -14.59 8.42 4.77
CA VAL A 14 -13.51 7.44 4.51
C VAL A 14 -13.62 6.21 5.41
N GLY A 15 -14.82 5.95 5.95
CA GLY A 15 -15.06 4.90 6.94
C GLY A 15 -14.69 3.51 6.45
N ASP A 16 -15.00 3.17 5.19
CA ASP A 16 -14.66 1.86 4.61
C ASP A 16 -13.15 1.56 4.63
N ALA A 17 -12.32 2.56 4.30
CA ALA A 17 -10.87 2.46 4.31
C ALA A 17 -10.33 2.27 5.72
N VAL A 18 -10.87 3.03 6.68
CA VAL A 18 -10.49 2.94 8.09
C VAL A 18 -10.91 1.61 8.70
N CYS A 19 -12.10 1.08 8.36
CA CYS A 19 -12.53 -0.26 8.73
C CYS A 19 -11.62 -1.33 8.13
N THR A 20 -11.25 -1.21 6.86
CA THR A 20 -10.33 -2.14 6.18
C THR A 20 -8.96 -2.18 6.88
N ILE A 21 -8.35 -1.02 7.12
CA ILE A 21 -7.05 -0.92 7.80
C ILE A 21 -7.16 -1.48 9.23
N SER A 22 -8.22 -1.14 9.97
CA SER A 22 -8.41 -1.61 11.34
C SER A 22 -8.59 -3.13 11.40
N ALA A 23 -9.44 -3.70 10.53
CA ALA A 23 -9.62 -5.14 10.42
C ALA A 23 -8.30 -5.86 10.11
N ALA A 24 -7.52 -5.32 9.18
CA ALA A 24 -6.26 -5.90 8.78
C ALA A 24 -5.22 -5.94 9.91
N THR A 25 -5.26 -4.99 10.85
CA THR A 25 -4.35 -4.97 12.00
C THR A 25 -4.60 -6.10 13.01
N CYS A 26 -5.77 -6.77 12.93
CA CYS A 26 -6.09 -7.92 13.76
C CYS A 26 -5.49 -9.24 13.26
N PHE A 27 -4.92 -9.25 12.05
CA PHE A 27 -4.39 -10.45 11.41
C PHE A 27 -2.94 -10.26 10.97
N PRO A 28 -2.20 -11.35 10.69
CA PRO A 28 -0.90 -11.26 10.03
C PRO A 28 -1.00 -10.51 8.69
N GLU A 29 0.07 -9.84 8.28
CA GLU A 29 0.12 -9.16 6.97
C GLU A 29 -0.10 -10.18 5.82
N PRO A 30 -0.92 -9.86 4.79
CA PRO A 30 -1.23 -10.80 3.72
C PRO A 30 -0.05 -11.07 2.76
N PHE A 31 1.06 -10.34 2.88
CA PHE A 31 2.22 -10.44 1.99
C PHE A 31 3.11 -11.65 2.29
N ILE A 32 3.20 -12.60 1.36
CA ILE A 32 4.02 -13.82 1.53
C ILE A 32 5.47 -13.56 1.12
N ASN A 33 6.33 -13.32 2.12
CA ASN A 33 7.74 -12.95 1.92
C ASN A 33 8.77 -13.95 2.49
N GLU A 34 8.33 -15.09 3.05
CA GLU A 34 9.20 -16.16 3.60
C GLU A 34 10.31 -15.62 4.55
N GLY A 35 10.02 -14.56 5.30
CA GLY A 35 10.99 -13.94 6.21
C GLY A 35 12.09 -13.12 5.53
N LYS A 36 11.98 -12.85 4.23
CA LYS A 36 12.85 -11.92 3.48
C LYS A 36 12.26 -10.51 3.47
N ARG A 37 12.97 -9.56 2.84
CA ARG A 37 12.43 -8.21 2.60
C ARG A 37 11.31 -8.27 1.58
N LEU A 38 10.32 -7.37 1.68
CA LEU A 38 9.29 -7.26 0.64
C LEU A 38 9.92 -6.96 -0.72
N GLY A 39 9.51 -7.72 -1.73
CA GLY A 39 9.91 -7.57 -3.12
C GLY A 39 9.17 -6.42 -3.82
N TYR A 40 9.49 -6.20 -5.09
CA TYR A 40 8.90 -5.12 -5.90
C TYR A 40 7.38 -5.25 -6.03
N VAL A 41 6.87 -6.47 -6.25
CA VAL A 41 5.43 -6.76 -6.36
C VAL A 41 4.64 -6.20 -5.17
N HIS A 42 5.12 -6.42 -3.93
CA HIS A 42 4.43 -5.94 -2.73
C HIS A 42 4.60 -4.43 -2.53
N ARG A 43 5.79 -3.89 -2.82
CA ARG A 43 6.04 -2.45 -2.70
C ARG A 43 5.25 -1.61 -3.69
N ASN A 44 4.93 -2.14 -4.86
CA ASN A 44 4.14 -1.44 -5.86
C ASN A 44 2.74 -1.06 -5.35
N PHE A 45 2.19 -1.81 -4.40
CA PHE A 45 0.94 -1.44 -3.75
C PHE A 45 1.04 -0.17 -2.89
N ALA A 46 2.24 0.21 -2.43
CA ALA A 46 2.43 1.46 -1.69
C ALA A 46 2.44 2.71 -2.59
N GLY A 47 2.57 2.53 -3.91
CA GLY A 47 2.77 3.62 -4.87
C GLY A 47 3.89 4.58 -4.44
N ASN A 48 3.58 5.87 -4.37
CA ASN A 48 4.51 6.90 -3.88
C ASN A 48 4.17 7.39 -2.46
N ARG A 49 3.39 6.61 -1.69
CA ARG A 49 2.93 7.00 -0.35
C ARG A 49 3.85 6.57 0.79
N PHE A 50 4.83 5.70 0.54
CA PHE A 50 5.77 5.21 1.57
C PHE A 50 5.05 4.66 2.81
N SER A 51 4.02 3.85 2.57
CA SER A 51 3.11 3.39 3.62
C SER A 51 2.76 1.92 3.46
N ASP A 52 3.02 1.15 4.52
CA ASP A 52 2.61 -0.25 4.66
C ASP A 52 1.08 -0.37 4.72
N HIS A 53 0.40 0.56 5.39
CA HIS A 53 -1.06 0.55 5.48
C HIS A 53 -1.72 0.89 4.15
N VAL A 54 -1.16 1.82 3.36
CA VAL A 54 -1.62 2.09 1.99
C VAL A 54 -1.34 0.89 1.08
N ALA A 55 -0.18 0.23 1.23
CA ALA A 55 0.12 -0.99 0.49
C ALA A 55 -0.89 -2.09 0.79
N LEU A 56 -1.24 -2.27 2.06
CA LEU A 56 -2.25 -3.22 2.48
C LEU A 56 -3.63 -2.86 1.90
N LEU A 57 -4.05 -1.60 2.04
CA LEU A 57 -5.34 -1.13 1.51
C LEU A 57 -5.43 -1.33 -0.01
N SER A 58 -4.38 -0.98 -0.75
CA SER A 58 -4.33 -1.13 -2.21
C SER A 58 -4.33 -2.60 -2.63
N ALA A 59 -3.63 -3.48 -1.89
CA ALA A 59 -3.64 -4.91 -2.14
C ALA A 59 -5.01 -5.52 -1.85
N PHE A 60 -5.68 -5.07 -0.79
CA PHE A 60 -7.03 -5.49 -0.44
C PHE A 60 -8.04 -5.06 -1.52
N GLN A 61 -8.00 -3.81 -1.98
CA GLN A 61 -8.90 -3.33 -3.05
C GLN A 61 -8.70 -4.10 -4.35
N ALA A 62 -7.45 -4.31 -4.76
CA ALA A 62 -7.16 -5.07 -5.98
C ALA A 62 -7.57 -6.56 -5.87
N TRP A 63 -7.48 -7.15 -4.67
CA TRP A 63 -7.98 -8.51 -4.42
C TRP A 63 -9.52 -8.54 -4.40
N ASP A 64 -10.18 -7.56 -3.78
CA ASP A 64 -11.63 -7.43 -3.70
C ASP A 64 -12.23 -7.32 -5.12
N ASP A 65 -11.58 -6.57 -6.01
CA ASP A 65 -11.96 -6.49 -7.43
C ASP A 65 -11.72 -7.83 -8.15
N ALA A 66 -10.59 -8.49 -7.91
CA ALA A 66 -10.26 -9.75 -8.58
C ALA A 66 -11.19 -10.90 -8.17
N ARG A 67 -11.61 -10.96 -6.91
CA ARG A 67 -12.52 -12.01 -6.43
C ARG A 67 -13.93 -11.91 -7.03
N MET A 68 -14.34 -10.74 -7.52
CA MET A 68 -15.60 -10.59 -8.26
C MET A 68 -15.63 -11.44 -9.54
N GLY A 69 -14.46 -11.83 -10.06
CA GLY A 69 -14.32 -12.76 -11.18
C GLY A 69 -14.45 -14.25 -10.82
N GLY A 70 -14.79 -14.57 -9.56
CA GLY A 70 -14.92 -15.94 -9.04
C GLY A 70 -13.64 -16.51 -8.41
N GLU A 71 -13.76 -17.69 -7.82
CA GLU A 71 -12.70 -18.32 -7.01
C GLU A 71 -11.40 -18.56 -7.79
N GLU A 72 -11.48 -18.97 -9.05
CA GLU A 72 -10.28 -19.15 -9.90
C GLU A 72 -9.59 -17.84 -10.26
N ALA A 73 -10.32 -16.73 -10.36
CA ALA A 73 -9.72 -15.41 -10.56
C ALA A 73 -9.03 -14.94 -9.27
N GLU A 74 -9.68 -15.12 -8.13
CA GLU A 74 -9.11 -14.83 -6.79
C GLU A 74 -7.81 -15.61 -6.57
N LYS A 75 -7.83 -16.93 -6.81
CA LYS A 75 -6.66 -17.81 -6.67
C LYS A 75 -5.50 -17.37 -7.54
N ARG A 76 -5.75 -17.14 -8.84
CA ARG A 76 -4.72 -16.66 -9.77
C ARG A 76 -4.14 -15.30 -9.34
N PHE A 77 -4.97 -14.39 -8.84
CA PHE A 77 -4.51 -13.10 -8.33
C PHE A 77 -3.59 -13.27 -7.11
N CYS A 78 -4.02 -14.04 -6.10
CA CYS A 78 -3.23 -14.30 -4.90
C CYS A 78 -1.91 -15.01 -5.19
N GLU A 79 -1.91 -16.02 -6.08
CA GLU A 79 -0.70 -16.71 -6.53
C GLU A 79 0.26 -15.74 -7.22
N HIS A 80 -0.24 -14.96 -8.18
CA HIS A 80 0.57 -14.01 -8.96
C HIS A 80 1.14 -12.89 -8.08
N LYS A 81 0.37 -12.35 -7.13
CA LYS A 81 0.80 -11.28 -6.22
C LYS A 81 1.47 -11.78 -4.94
N ARG A 82 1.59 -13.11 -4.76
CA ARG A 82 2.10 -13.76 -3.55
C ARG A 82 1.42 -13.22 -2.29
N LEU A 83 0.09 -13.35 -2.26
CA LEU A 83 -0.75 -12.91 -1.15
C LEU A 83 -1.45 -14.11 -0.50
N SER A 84 -1.66 -14.04 0.82
CA SER A 84 -2.45 -15.00 1.57
C SER A 84 -3.94 -14.75 1.34
N MET A 85 -4.59 -15.60 0.55
CA MET A 85 -6.04 -15.55 0.31
C MET A 85 -6.82 -15.67 1.63
N ALA A 86 -6.42 -16.60 2.51
CA ALA A 86 -7.07 -16.81 3.80
C ALA A 86 -7.05 -15.53 4.67
N THR A 87 -5.91 -14.84 4.72
CA THR A 87 -5.78 -13.57 5.45
C THR A 87 -6.68 -12.49 4.88
N LEU A 88 -6.78 -12.38 3.55
CA LEU A 88 -7.63 -11.39 2.90
C LEU A 88 -9.12 -11.66 3.14
N ARG A 89 -9.55 -12.92 3.07
CA ARG A 89 -10.93 -13.34 3.41
C ARG A 89 -11.27 -13.03 4.88
N MET A 90 -10.41 -13.40 5.83
CA MET A 90 -10.61 -13.06 7.25
C MET A 90 -10.67 -11.53 7.48
N THR A 91 -9.82 -10.78 6.78
CA THR A 91 -9.84 -9.30 6.84
C THR A 91 -11.15 -8.74 6.31
N TRP A 92 -11.69 -9.31 5.22
CA TRP A 92 -12.98 -8.91 4.66
C TRP A 92 -14.14 -9.19 5.63
N GLU A 93 -14.18 -10.37 6.23
CA GLU A 93 -15.20 -10.74 7.23
C GLU A 93 -15.18 -9.77 8.42
N ALA A 94 -14.00 -9.51 8.99
CA ALA A 94 -13.85 -8.56 10.09
C ALA A 94 -14.21 -7.11 9.67
N LYS A 95 -13.87 -6.70 8.45
CA LYS A 95 -14.27 -5.41 7.89
C LYS A 95 -15.79 -5.29 7.83
N VAL A 96 -16.49 -6.32 7.34
CA VAL A 96 -17.96 -6.34 7.27
C VAL A 96 -18.56 -6.22 8.66
N GLN A 97 -18.08 -7.00 9.64
CA GLN A 97 -18.54 -6.91 11.02
C GLN A 97 -18.38 -5.49 11.60
N LEU A 98 -17.25 -4.82 11.33
CA LEU A 98 -17.05 -3.44 11.77
C LEU A 98 -18.04 -2.46 11.12
N LYS A 99 -18.35 -2.64 9.83
CA LYS A 99 -19.34 -1.81 9.13
C LYS A 99 -20.73 -2.05 9.71
N ASP A 100 -21.11 -3.29 9.94
CA ASP A 100 -22.41 -3.65 10.51
C ASP A 100 -22.60 -3.08 11.92
N ILE A 101 -21.55 -3.10 12.75
CA ILE A 101 -21.55 -2.46 14.08
C ILE A 101 -21.79 -0.94 13.96
N LEU A 102 -21.13 -0.27 13.01
CA LEU A 102 -21.31 1.17 12.81
C LEU A 102 -22.72 1.50 12.31
N ILE A 103 -23.22 0.75 11.31
CA ILE A 103 -24.57 0.94 10.75
C ILE A 103 -25.63 0.68 11.82
N SER A 104 -25.52 -0.43 12.57
CA SER A 104 -26.44 -0.74 13.67
C SER A 104 -26.37 0.26 14.82
N SER A 105 -25.25 1.00 14.95
CA SER A 105 -25.11 2.12 15.88
C SER A 105 -25.70 3.43 15.34
N GLY A 106 -26.33 3.42 14.16
CA GLY A 106 -27.00 4.56 13.53
C GLY A 106 -26.14 5.37 12.57
N PHE A 107 -24.91 4.95 12.26
CA PHE A 107 -24.08 5.66 11.28
C PHE A 107 -24.64 5.48 9.86
N PRO A 108 -24.70 6.55 9.04
CA PRO A 108 -25.17 6.46 7.68
C PRO A 108 -24.32 5.51 6.81
N GLU A 109 -24.95 4.70 5.97
CA GLU A 109 -24.23 3.76 5.08
C GLU A 109 -23.31 4.49 4.09
N GLU A 110 -23.67 5.72 3.72
CA GLU A 110 -22.96 6.55 2.76
C GLU A 110 -21.51 6.85 3.19
N CYS A 111 -21.26 6.99 4.50
CA CYS A 111 -19.91 7.21 5.00
C CYS A 111 -19.03 5.95 5.06
N LEU A 112 -19.65 4.79 4.79
CA LEU A 112 -19.04 3.45 4.79
C LEU A 112 -19.00 2.83 3.39
N MET A 113 -19.31 3.60 2.34
CA MET A 113 -19.21 3.15 0.97
C MET A 113 -17.74 2.91 0.58
N THR A 114 -17.51 1.81 -0.15
CA THR A 114 -16.20 1.52 -0.74
C THR A 114 -15.86 2.59 -1.76
N GLN A 115 -14.65 3.17 -1.66
CA GLN A 115 -14.16 4.16 -2.62
C GLN A 115 -12.78 3.74 -3.14
N PRO A 116 -12.48 3.89 -4.44
CA PRO A 116 -11.16 3.63 -4.96
C PRO A 116 -10.19 4.71 -4.49
N PHE A 117 -8.95 4.33 -4.17
CA PHE A 117 -7.89 5.28 -3.80
C PHE A 117 -6.76 5.28 -4.81
N ASN A 118 -6.21 6.47 -5.08
CA ASN A 118 -5.00 6.62 -5.87
C ASN A 118 -3.76 6.68 -4.97
N ASN A 119 -3.05 5.56 -4.92
CA ASN A 119 -1.76 5.44 -4.24
C ASN A 119 -0.58 6.09 -5.01
N THR A 120 -0.81 6.58 -6.23
CA THR A 120 0.19 7.23 -7.09
C THR A 120 -0.27 8.64 -7.47
N GLY A 121 0.19 9.64 -6.71
CA GLY A 121 -0.14 11.05 -6.95
C GLY A 121 -1.14 11.60 -5.95
N PRO A 122 -1.79 12.74 -6.25
CA PRO A 122 -2.69 13.40 -5.29
C PRO A 122 -3.98 12.61 -5.08
N ASP A 123 -4.35 12.42 -3.82
CA ASP A 123 -5.65 11.88 -3.41
C ASP A 123 -5.91 12.39 -1.98
N ASN A 124 -6.79 13.38 -1.86
CA ASN A 124 -7.04 14.04 -0.58
C ASN A 124 -7.76 13.13 0.42
N ASN A 125 -8.57 12.17 -0.06
CA ASN A 125 -9.26 11.25 0.84
C ASN A 125 -8.26 10.25 1.41
N LEU A 126 -7.32 9.74 0.60
CA LEU A 126 -6.22 8.92 1.09
C LEU A 126 -5.32 9.69 2.06
N ASP A 127 -5.06 10.97 1.79
CA ASP A 127 -4.28 11.83 2.69
C ASP A 127 -4.97 11.98 4.06
N VAL A 128 -6.30 12.10 4.09
CA VAL A 128 -7.09 12.06 5.34
C VAL A 128 -7.01 10.70 6.02
N VAL A 129 -7.10 9.59 5.28
CA VAL A 129 -6.93 8.25 5.86
C VAL A 129 -5.58 8.11 6.57
N ILE A 130 -4.49 8.62 5.96
CA ILE A 130 -3.15 8.64 6.57
C ILE A 130 -3.14 9.52 7.83
N SER A 131 -3.78 10.69 7.80
CA SER A 131 -3.93 11.56 8.97
C SER A 131 -4.67 10.88 10.13
N LEU A 132 -5.77 10.19 9.84
CA LEU A 132 -6.56 9.45 10.83
C LEU A 132 -5.80 8.24 11.37
N LEU A 133 -5.07 7.54 10.51
CA LEU A 133 -4.17 6.47 10.92
C LEU A 133 -3.12 6.98 11.90
N ALA A 134 -2.52 8.15 11.65
CA ALA A 134 -1.57 8.76 12.56
C ALA A 134 -2.19 9.01 13.95
N PHE A 135 -3.45 9.48 14.00
CA PHE A 135 -4.21 9.56 15.26
C PHE A 135 -4.41 8.19 15.93
N GLY A 136 -4.77 7.16 15.14
CA GLY A 136 -5.06 5.82 15.61
C GLY A 136 -3.87 5.13 16.27
N VAL A 137 -2.68 5.26 15.68
CA VAL A 137 -1.46 4.57 16.14
C VAL A 137 -0.55 5.43 17.02
N TYR A 138 -0.80 6.74 17.15
CA TYR A 138 -0.09 7.58 18.13
C TYR A 138 -0.15 6.92 19.53
N PRO A 139 0.92 6.92 20.36
CA PRO A 139 2.18 7.68 20.26
C PRO A 139 3.29 6.99 19.46
N ASN A 140 2.96 6.03 18.60
CA ASN A 140 3.95 5.32 17.78
C ASN A 140 4.43 6.18 16.61
N VAL A 141 5.27 7.16 16.91
CA VAL A 141 5.93 8.04 15.94
C VAL A 141 7.44 7.76 15.98
N CYS A 142 8.10 7.87 14.84
CA CYS A 142 9.55 7.81 14.76
C CYS A 142 10.12 8.74 13.69
N TYR A 143 11.39 9.09 13.86
CA TYR A 143 12.21 9.86 12.94
C TYR A 143 13.20 8.93 12.24
N HIS A 144 13.24 8.95 10.92
CA HIS A 144 14.23 8.24 10.12
C HIS A 144 15.57 8.94 10.17
N LYS A 145 16.62 8.21 10.57
CA LYS A 145 17.99 8.74 10.65
C LYS A 145 18.76 8.48 9.36
N GLU A 146 19.04 7.21 9.10
CA GLU A 146 19.84 6.73 7.97
C GLU A 146 19.54 5.26 7.72
N LYS A 147 19.70 4.77 6.49
CA LYS A 147 19.50 3.34 6.15
C LYS A 147 18.19 2.80 6.75
N ARG A 148 18.30 1.83 7.68
CA ARG A 148 17.18 1.24 8.44
C ARG A 148 17.00 1.85 9.83
N LYS A 149 17.89 2.71 10.30
CA LYS A 149 17.87 3.23 11.67
C LYS A 149 16.78 4.30 11.80
N ILE A 150 15.99 4.16 12.86
CA ILE A 150 14.97 5.12 13.26
C ILE A 150 15.15 5.47 14.74
N LEU A 151 14.64 6.64 15.12
CA LEU A 151 14.53 7.09 16.50
C LEU A 151 13.06 7.17 16.87
N THR A 152 12.65 6.40 17.87
CA THR A 152 11.27 6.43 18.39
C THR A 152 11.03 7.67 19.26
N THR A 153 9.77 8.00 19.51
CA THR A 153 9.34 9.07 20.46
C THR A 153 9.97 8.94 21.84
N GLU A 154 10.30 7.72 22.28
CA GLU A 154 10.96 7.44 23.56
C GLU A 154 12.49 7.71 23.54
N GLY A 155 13.03 8.19 22.42
CA GLY A 155 14.48 8.40 22.25
C GLY A 155 15.28 7.10 22.02
N HIS A 156 14.61 5.96 21.86
CA HIS A 156 15.26 4.69 21.60
C HIS A 156 15.52 4.46 20.11
N ASN A 157 16.72 3.97 19.79
CA ASN A 157 17.07 3.53 18.44
C ASN A 157 16.35 2.21 18.13
N ALA A 158 15.75 2.14 16.94
CA ALA A 158 15.13 0.95 16.40
C ALA A 158 15.45 0.81 14.91
N LEU A 159 14.98 -0.27 14.29
CA LEU A 159 15.14 -0.52 12.86
C LEU A 159 13.80 -0.54 12.13
N ILE A 160 13.78 -0.13 10.86
CA ILE A 160 12.68 -0.45 9.95
C ILE A 160 12.64 -1.96 9.76
N HIS A 161 11.51 -2.59 10.06
CA HIS A 161 11.35 -4.03 9.94
C HIS A 161 11.43 -4.49 8.46
N LYS A 162 11.94 -5.70 8.23
CA LYS A 162 12.13 -6.26 6.88
C LYS A 162 10.84 -6.41 6.07
N SER A 163 9.70 -6.57 6.74
CA SER A 163 8.39 -6.65 6.10
C SER A 163 7.81 -5.30 5.73
N SER A 164 8.47 -4.18 6.05
CA SER A 164 7.99 -2.87 5.62
C SER A 164 8.39 -2.59 4.16
N VAL A 165 7.51 -1.97 3.38
CA VAL A 165 7.79 -1.40 2.06
C VAL A 165 8.87 -0.32 2.14
N ASN A 166 9.01 0.31 3.31
CA ASN A 166 10.03 1.30 3.62
C ASN A 166 11.37 0.68 4.05
N CYS A 167 11.49 -0.64 4.13
CA CYS A 167 12.81 -1.24 4.36
C CYS A 167 13.64 -1.10 3.07
N PRO A 168 14.80 -0.41 3.05
CA PRO A 168 15.62 -0.32 1.84
C PRO A 168 16.04 -1.69 1.29
N PHE A 169 16.24 -1.82 -0.02
CA PHE A 169 16.73 -3.06 -0.66
C PHE A 169 18.22 -3.32 -0.36
N SER A 170 19.02 -2.26 -0.37
CA SER A 170 20.47 -2.31 -0.13
C SER A 170 20.86 -1.37 1.01
N SER A 171 22.16 -1.21 1.24
CA SER A 171 22.70 -0.25 2.20
C SER A 171 22.72 1.20 1.70
N GLN A 172 22.19 1.46 0.49
CA GLN A 172 22.05 2.81 -0.05
C GLN A 172 21.05 3.63 0.78
N ASP A 173 21.37 4.89 0.98
CA ASP A 173 20.51 5.81 1.71
C ASP A 173 19.29 6.19 0.86
N ILE A 174 18.12 5.76 1.31
CA ILE A 174 16.84 6.25 0.80
C ILE A 174 16.59 7.59 1.46
N LYS A 175 16.41 8.63 0.63
CA LYS A 175 15.94 9.94 1.10
C LYS A 175 14.41 9.97 1.00
N TYR A 176 13.75 9.95 2.15
CA TYR A 176 12.30 10.10 2.22
C TYR A 176 11.87 11.57 2.05
N PRO A 177 10.68 11.83 1.47
CA PRO A 177 10.13 13.18 1.38
C PRO A 177 9.90 13.87 2.74
N SER A 178 9.67 13.06 3.78
CA SER A 178 9.55 13.45 5.18
C SER A 178 10.38 12.49 6.03
N PRO A 179 11.05 12.96 7.08
CA PRO A 179 11.75 12.07 7.99
C PRO A 179 10.82 11.39 9.00
N PHE A 180 9.53 11.79 9.06
CA PHE A 180 8.60 11.31 10.07
C PHE A 180 7.75 10.15 9.57
N PHE A 181 7.61 9.14 10.44
CA PHE A 181 6.74 8.00 10.23
C PHE A 181 5.90 7.74 11.48
N VAL A 182 4.69 7.26 11.27
CA VAL A 182 3.95 6.52 12.29
C VAL A 182 4.09 5.03 12.05
N PHE A 183 3.94 4.20 13.09
CA PHE A 183 4.06 2.75 12.97
C PHE A 183 3.02 1.99 13.81
N GLY A 184 2.62 0.80 13.38
CA GLY A 184 1.61 0.00 14.08
C GLY A 184 2.13 -0.67 15.35
N GLU A 185 3.27 -1.38 15.26
CA GLU A 185 3.81 -2.18 16.36
C GLU A 185 5.34 -2.12 16.46
N LYS A 186 5.86 -2.32 17.69
CA LYS A 186 7.28 -2.57 17.98
C LYS A 186 7.49 -4.06 18.21
N ILE A 187 8.37 -4.68 17.43
CA ILE A 187 8.76 -6.08 17.64
C ILE A 187 10.19 -6.13 18.18
N ARG A 188 10.40 -6.91 19.23
CA ARG A 188 11.73 -7.23 19.77
C ARG A 188 12.11 -8.67 19.39
N THR A 189 13.06 -8.81 18.48
CA THR A 189 13.74 -10.08 18.21
C THR A 189 15.23 -9.93 18.56
N ARG A 190 16.13 -10.00 17.58
CA ARG A 190 17.56 -9.67 17.74
C ARG A 190 17.80 -8.16 17.90
N ALA A 191 16.91 -7.35 17.31
CA ALA A 191 16.90 -5.90 17.44
C ALA A 191 15.44 -5.41 17.53
N ILE A 192 15.23 -4.26 18.17
CA ILE A 192 13.93 -3.60 18.18
C ILE A 192 13.65 -3.08 16.78
N SER A 193 12.51 -3.45 16.21
CA SER A 193 12.10 -3.01 14.88
C SER A 193 10.66 -2.51 14.87
N ALA A 194 10.37 -1.47 14.10
CA ALA A 194 9.03 -0.97 13.85
C ALA A 194 8.42 -1.64 12.60
N LYS A 195 7.18 -2.09 12.71
CA LYS A 195 6.37 -2.65 11.60
C LYS A 195 5.16 -1.77 11.30
N ALA A 196 4.58 -1.98 10.12
CA ALA A 196 3.44 -1.22 9.61
C ALA A 196 3.72 0.29 9.64
N MET A 197 4.77 0.71 8.94
CA MET A 197 5.25 2.09 8.91
C MET A 197 4.52 2.90 7.84
N THR A 198 4.23 4.17 8.13
CA THR A 198 3.58 5.11 7.21
C THR A 198 4.20 6.48 7.33
N LEU A 199 4.70 7.00 6.21
CA LEU A 199 5.24 8.35 6.12
C LEU A 199 4.14 9.38 6.38
N VAL A 200 4.45 10.36 7.22
CA VAL A 200 3.52 11.43 7.59
C VAL A 200 4.21 12.79 7.50
N SER A 201 3.43 13.83 7.23
CA SER A 201 3.91 15.21 7.27
C SER A 201 3.98 15.73 8.71
N PRO A 202 4.81 16.75 8.98
CA PRO A 202 4.78 17.47 10.25
C PRO A 202 3.41 18.06 10.59
N LEU A 203 2.64 18.48 9.60
CA LEU A 203 1.28 19.02 9.81
C LEU A 203 0.31 17.94 10.25
N GLN A 204 0.41 16.73 9.70
CA GLN A 204 -0.40 15.58 10.15
C GLN A 204 -0.07 15.23 11.61
N LEU A 205 1.20 15.29 12.00
CA LEU A 205 1.59 15.10 13.40
C LEU A 205 1.07 16.23 14.31
N LEU A 206 1.19 17.47 13.86
CA LEU A 206 0.68 18.65 14.58
C LEU A 206 -0.85 18.68 14.66
N LEU A 207 -1.57 18.03 13.75
CA LEU A 207 -3.02 17.96 13.81
C LEU A 207 -3.53 16.76 14.62
N PHE A 208 -2.92 15.58 14.45
CA PHE A 208 -3.52 14.31 14.90
C PHE A 208 -2.65 13.45 15.81
N ALA A 209 -1.34 13.70 15.88
CA ALA A 209 -0.41 12.81 16.57
C ALA A 209 0.56 13.59 17.47
N SER A 210 0.00 14.39 18.37
CA SER A 210 0.74 14.96 19.51
C SER A 210 -0.13 15.28 20.71
N LYS A 211 0.46 15.24 21.90
CA LYS A 211 -0.16 15.58 23.20
C LYS A 211 0.17 17.00 23.62
N LYS A 212 1.38 17.47 23.33
CA LYS A 212 1.91 18.73 23.83
C LYS A 212 2.53 19.53 22.70
N VAL A 213 2.17 20.81 22.64
CA VAL A 213 2.70 21.76 21.66
C VAL A 213 3.11 23.01 22.41
N LEU A 214 4.40 23.33 22.37
CA LEU A 214 4.96 24.57 22.92
C LEU A 214 5.45 25.44 21.76
N SER A 215 5.48 26.75 21.97
CA SER A 215 5.98 27.70 20.98
C SER A 215 6.81 28.77 21.66
N ASP A 216 7.93 29.13 21.03
CA ASP A 216 8.76 30.29 21.41
C ASP A 216 8.56 31.50 20.47
N GLY A 217 7.57 31.43 19.57
CA GLY A 217 7.28 32.42 18.53
C GLY A 217 7.67 31.96 17.13
N GLU A 218 8.86 31.39 16.97
CA GLU A 218 9.42 30.98 15.67
C GLU A 218 9.48 29.46 15.47
N VAL A 219 9.65 28.74 16.57
CA VAL A 219 9.76 27.29 16.62
C VAL A 219 8.62 26.72 17.46
N ILE A 220 8.02 25.67 16.93
CA ILE A 220 7.01 24.86 17.58
C ILE A 220 7.67 23.57 18.03
N LEU A 221 7.63 23.30 19.33
CA LEU A 221 8.11 22.07 19.94
C LEU A 221 6.93 21.13 20.19
N VAL A 222 6.87 20.03 19.44
CA VAL A 222 5.81 19.02 19.51
C VAL A 222 6.32 17.81 20.29
N ASP A 223 5.59 17.44 21.35
CA ASP A 223 5.89 16.34 22.28
C ASP A 223 7.32 16.35 22.85
N ASP A 224 7.89 17.54 23.04
CA ASP A 224 9.22 17.76 23.62
C ASP A 224 10.41 17.24 22.77
N TRP A 225 10.19 16.84 21.51
CA TRP A 225 11.29 16.35 20.65
C TRP A 225 11.23 16.78 19.17
N ILE A 226 10.04 17.03 18.62
CA ILE A 226 9.91 17.48 17.22
C ILE A 226 9.94 19.00 17.19
N LYS A 227 10.98 19.57 16.56
CA LYS A 227 11.12 21.03 16.37
C LYS A 227 10.69 21.40 14.96
N LEU A 228 9.67 22.23 14.84
CA LEU A 228 9.15 22.72 13.57
C LEU A 228 9.34 24.23 13.49
N LYS A 229 10.00 24.72 12.44
CA LYS A 229 10.05 26.16 12.15
C LYS A 229 8.73 26.57 11.52
N MET A 230 7.87 27.22 12.29
CA MET A 230 6.51 27.60 11.89
C MET A 230 6.03 28.78 12.74
N PRO A 231 5.34 29.79 12.15
CA PRO A 231 4.79 30.89 12.91
C PRO A 231 3.82 30.42 14.00
N HIS A 232 3.93 31.00 15.20
CA HIS A 232 3.07 30.71 16.36
C HIS A 232 1.57 30.68 15.99
N ASN A 233 1.08 31.74 15.32
CA ASN A 233 -0.33 31.87 14.98
C ASN A 233 -0.83 30.74 14.08
N ALA A 234 -0.02 30.31 13.10
CA ALA A 234 -0.40 29.21 12.22
C ALA A 234 -0.49 27.89 13.01
N ALA A 235 0.47 27.64 13.90
CA ALA A 235 0.45 26.46 14.75
C ALA A 235 -0.74 26.46 15.71
N ALA A 236 -1.05 27.60 16.33
CA ALA A 236 -2.20 27.78 17.22
C ALA A 236 -3.53 27.54 16.49
N CYS A 237 -3.69 28.04 15.26
CA CYS A 237 -4.88 27.76 14.45
C CYS A 237 -5.01 26.27 14.12
N ILE A 238 -3.91 25.59 13.74
CA ILE A 238 -3.93 24.15 13.43
C ILE A 238 -4.26 23.32 14.68
N THR A 239 -3.70 23.65 15.83
CA THR A 239 -3.98 22.92 17.07
C THR A 239 -5.39 23.19 17.59
N ALA A 240 -5.95 24.39 17.37
CA ALA A 240 -7.34 24.71 17.73
C ALA A 240 -8.37 23.83 17.00
N LEU A 241 -8.08 23.39 15.76
CA LEU A 241 -8.94 22.46 15.01
C LEU A 241 -9.15 21.13 15.73
N ARG A 242 -8.23 20.74 16.62
CA ARG A 242 -8.35 19.51 17.40
C ARG A 242 -9.57 19.57 18.31
N ALA A 243 -9.69 20.62 19.11
CA ALA A 243 -10.80 20.76 20.04
C ALA A 243 -12.15 20.79 19.31
N ALA A 244 -12.21 21.48 18.16
CA ALA A 244 -13.41 21.51 17.33
C ALA A 244 -13.74 20.13 16.73
N MET A 245 -12.73 19.38 16.24
CA MET A 245 -12.92 18.00 15.77
C MET A 245 -13.36 17.07 16.91
N GLU A 246 -12.84 17.25 18.12
CA GLU A 246 -13.27 16.47 19.29
C GLU A 246 -14.72 16.77 19.68
N ALA A 247 -15.13 18.04 19.64
CA ALA A 247 -16.52 18.43 19.87
C ALA A 247 -17.46 17.78 18.85
N LEU A 248 -17.12 17.85 17.56
CA LEU A 248 -17.90 17.21 16.50
C LEU A 248 -17.99 15.69 16.68
N VAL A 249 -16.90 15.02 17.08
CA VAL A 249 -16.94 13.58 17.40
C VAL A 249 -17.95 13.31 18.52
N VAL A 250 -17.99 14.13 19.57
CA VAL A 250 -18.96 13.97 20.67
C VAL A 250 -20.40 14.16 20.18
N GLU A 251 -20.65 15.16 19.34
CA GLU A 251 -21.98 15.41 18.75
C GLU A 251 -22.44 14.23 17.88
N VAL A 252 -21.58 13.76 16.98
CA VAL A 252 -21.85 12.60 16.11
C VAL A 252 -22.08 11.34 16.92
N THR A 253 -21.36 11.12 18.03
CA THR A 253 -21.62 9.94 18.87
C THR A 253 -22.98 9.97 19.57
N LYS A 254 -23.58 11.16 19.78
CA LYS A 254 -24.94 11.28 20.34
C LYS A 254 -26.01 11.10 19.27
N ASN A 255 -25.75 11.57 18.06
CA ASN A 255 -26.67 11.47 16.94
C ASN A 255 -25.88 11.30 15.61
N PRO A 256 -25.57 10.07 15.18
CA PRO A 256 -24.71 9.86 14.00
C PRO A 256 -25.32 10.36 12.68
N GLU A 257 -26.65 10.51 12.63
CA GLU A 257 -27.38 11.02 11.46
C GLU A 257 -26.97 12.43 11.03
N ILE A 258 -26.41 13.23 11.94
CA ILE A 258 -25.95 14.59 11.61
C ILE A 258 -24.83 14.60 10.56
N ILE A 259 -24.14 13.48 10.34
CA ILE A 259 -23.12 13.36 9.27
C ILE A 259 -23.70 13.66 7.89
N ARG A 260 -24.99 13.38 7.65
CA ARG A 260 -25.66 13.66 6.37
C ARG A 260 -25.81 15.16 6.10
N GLN A 261 -25.91 15.96 7.16
CA GLN A 261 -26.09 17.40 7.07
C GLN A 261 -25.44 18.09 8.27
N LEU A 262 -24.14 18.35 8.13
CA LEU A 262 -23.39 19.11 9.12
C LEU A 262 -23.70 20.60 8.99
N ASP A 263 -23.55 21.34 10.08
CA ASP A 263 -23.62 22.79 10.01
C ASP A 263 -22.44 23.35 9.17
N PRO A 264 -22.61 24.55 8.57
CA PRO A 264 -21.58 25.13 7.71
C PRO A 264 -20.23 25.37 8.40
N SER A 265 -20.19 25.49 9.73
CA SER A 265 -18.94 25.72 10.46
C SER A 265 -18.13 24.42 10.55
N ASN A 266 -18.80 23.29 10.85
CA ASN A 266 -18.18 21.97 10.83
C ASN A 266 -17.74 21.57 9.43
N GLU A 267 -18.53 21.85 8.38
CA GLU A 267 -18.10 21.59 7.00
C GLU A 267 -16.82 22.36 6.62
N ARG A 268 -16.74 23.65 6.97
CA ARG A 268 -15.53 24.47 6.74
C ARG A 268 -14.33 23.92 7.51
N MET A 269 -14.52 23.53 8.78
CA MET A 269 -13.47 22.91 9.59
C MET A 269 -12.95 21.62 8.94
N LEU A 270 -13.84 20.72 8.53
CA LEU A 270 -13.47 19.46 7.86
C LEU A 270 -12.73 19.72 6.55
N ASN A 271 -13.14 20.74 5.79
CA ASN A 271 -12.44 21.12 4.55
C ASN A 271 -11.03 21.66 4.82
N VAL A 272 -10.83 22.43 5.89
CA VAL A 272 -9.49 22.88 6.32
C VAL A 272 -8.63 21.67 6.70
N ILE A 273 -9.18 20.72 7.46
CA ILE A 273 -8.47 19.48 7.84
C ILE A 273 -8.10 18.65 6.59
N ARG A 274 -8.99 18.56 5.59
CA ARG A 274 -8.69 17.89 4.31
C ARG A 274 -7.52 18.56 3.60
N GLN A 275 -7.45 19.89 3.57
CA GLN A 275 -6.32 20.60 2.95
C GLN A 275 -5.02 20.41 3.72
N LEU A 276 -5.06 20.49 5.06
CA LEU A 276 -3.89 20.30 5.93
C LEU A 276 -3.35 18.86 5.91
N SER A 277 -4.21 17.88 5.61
CA SER A 277 -3.81 16.47 5.50
C SER A 277 -2.90 16.21 4.29
N ARG A 278 -2.94 17.07 3.27
CA ARG A 278 -2.14 16.92 2.06
C ARG A 278 -0.64 17.10 2.38
N PRO A 279 0.25 16.19 1.94
CA PRO A 279 1.69 16.37 2.09
C PRO A 279 2.19 17.70 1.52
N SER A 280 1.60 18.17 0.42
CA SER A 280 1.94 19.46 -0.21
C SER A 280 1.67 20.67 0.68
N ALA A 281 0.73 20.58 1.65
CA ALA A 281 0.49 21.66 2.61
C ALA A 281 1.70 21.90 3.52
N ALA A 282 2.54 20.87 3.73
CA ALA A 282 3.80 20.96 4.44
C ALA A 282 5.02 21.17 3.50
N GLY A 283 4.78 21.50 2.22
CA GLY A 283 5.84 21.63 1.21
C GLY A 283 6.46 20.31 0.76
N ILE A 284 5.82 19.17 1.05
CA ILE A 284 6.34 17.84 0.71
C ILE A 284 5.81 17.39 -0.66
N SER A 285 6.70 17.05 -1.58
CA SER A 285 6.37 16.44 -2.87
C SER A 285 6.60 14.93 -2.84
N LEU A 286 5.52 14.15 -2.95
CA LEU A 286 5.59 12.68 -3.04
C LEU A 286 6.02 12.18 -4.43
N MET A 287 5.85 12.99 -5.47
CA MET A 287 6.15 12.60 -6.87
C MET A 287 7.65 12.47 -7.14
N ALA A 288 8.48 13.18 -6.39
CA ALA A 288 9.93 13.21 -6.61
C ALA A 288 10.65 11.93 -6.17
N ALA A 289 9.94 10.95 -5.56
CA ALA A 289 10.59 9.97 -4.70
C ALA A 289 10.44 8.49 -5.10
N ASN A 290 9.77 8.11 -6.21
CA ASN A 290 10.01 6.79 -6.82
C ASN A 290 9.41 6.64 -8.23
N ALA A 291 10.24 6.12 -9.15
CA ALA A 291 9.76 5.46 -10.36
C ALA A 291 8.99 4.19 -9.95
N ARG A 292 7.88 3.87 -10.62
CA ARG A 292 7.25 2.55 -10.51
C ARG A 292 8.35 1.52 -10.73
N PHE A 293 8.71 0.78 -9.68
CA PHE A 293 9.51 -0.41 -9.89
C PHE A 293 8.62 -1.34 -10.71
N GLY A 294 9.06 -1.83 -11.86
CA GLY A 294 8.32 -2.90 -12.56
C GLY A 294 8.18 -4.13 -11.64
N ASP A 295 7.90 -5.31 -12.18
CA ASP A 295 7.94 -6.56 -11.39
C ASP A 295 9.35 -6.92 -10.86
N GLY A 296 10.30 -5.99 -10.94
CA GLY A 296 11.71 -6.17 -10.64
C GLY A 296 12.47 -6.74 -11.83
N PRO A 297 13.76 -7.08 -11.63
CA PRO A 297 14.48 -7.89 -12.59
C PRO A 297 13.71 -9.19 -12.83
N ARG A 298 13.67 -9.67 -14.07
CA ARG A 298 13.09 -10.98 -14.39
C ARG A 298 13.69 -12.04 -13.45
N PRO A 299 12.88 -12.97 -12.91
CA PRO A 299 13.40 -14.08 -12.12
C PRO A 299 14.55 -14.75 -12.89
N PRO A 300 15.62 -15.21 -12.21
CA PRO A 300 16.63 -16.03 -12.86
C PRO A 300 15.93 -17.17 -13.59
N LYS A 301 16.24 -17.37 -14.89
CA LYS A 301 15.75 -18.55 -15.62
C LYS A 301 16.14 -19.76 -14.79
N MET A 302 15.14 -20.50 -14.30
CA MET A 302 15.40 -21.76 -13.61
C MET A 302 16.20 -22.65 -14.56
N PRO A 303 17.29 -23.29 -14.10
CA PRO A 303 17.92 -24.35 -14.86
C PRO A 303 16.83 -25.38 -15.20
N ARG A 304 16.66 -25.70 -16.48
CA ARG A 304 15.84 -26.86 -16.85
C ARG A 304 16.44 -28.05 -16.11
N TYR A 305 15.62 -28.74 -15.34
CA TYR A 305 15.97 -30.06 -14.84
C TYR A 305 16.15 -30.94 -16.08
N ASP A 306 17.40 -31.26 -16.43
CA ASP A 306 17.69 -32.36 -17.36
C ASP A 306 17.33 -33.64 -16.61
N ASN A 307 16.09 -34.05 -16.76
CA ASN A 307 15.69 -35.39 -16.36
C ASN A 307 16.27 -36.35 -17.41
N GLY A 308 17.42 -36.93 -17.07
CA GLY A 308 18.08 -37.93 -17.89
C GLY A 308 17.18 -39.13 -18.18
N GLY A 309 17.04 -39.44 -19.46
CA GLY A 309 16.50 -40.69 -19.99
C GLY A 309 16.98 -40.83 -21.44
N GLY A 310 17.98 -41.67 -21.65
CA GLY A 310 18.85 -41.69 -22.84
C GLY A 310 18.29 -42.36 -24.09
N PHE A 311 19.09 -42.36 -25.16
CA PHE A 311 19.45 -43.54 -25.97
C PHE A 311 20.47 -43.16 -27.08
N ARG A 312 21.64 -43.82 -27.02
CA ARG A 312 22.62 -44.23 -28.07
C ARG A 312 22.92 -43.33 -29.29
N GLY A 313 24.20 -43.04 -29.50
CA GLY A 313 24.75 -42.69 -30.83
C GLY A 313 26.22 -42.26 -30.86
N TRP A 314 27.13 -43.22 -30.83
CA TRP A 314 28.42 -43.27 -31.55
C TRP A 314 29.32 -42.02 -31.72
N GLY A 315 30.54 -42.12 -31.17
CA GLY A 315 31.78 -41.89 -31.95
C GLY A 315 32.53 -40.58 -31.72
N GLY A 316 33.83 -40.70 -31.38
CA GLY A 316 34.84 -39.68 -31.71
C GLY A 316 35.73 -39.21 -30.56
N HIS A 317 37.02 -39.52 -30.66
CA HIS A 317 38.12 -39.31 -29.70
C HIS A 317 38.37 -37.90 -29.12
N PRO A 318 39.13 -37.80 -28.00
CA PRO A 318 39.57 -36.53 -27.42
C PRO A 318 40.97 -36.12 -27.87
N ARG A 319 41.12 -34.86 -28.30
CA ARG A 319 42.36 -34.05 -28.31
C ARG A 319 41.90 -32.62 -28.00
N GLY A 320 42.46 -31.83 -27.10
CA GLY A 320 43.83 -31.78 -26.60
C GLY A 320 44.33 -30.34 -26.81
N SER A 321 44.55 -29.64 -25.69
CA SER A 321 45.48 -28.50 -25.50
C SER A 321 45.26 -27.17 -26.25
N GLY A 322 45.26 -26.08 -25.48
CA GLY A 322 46.28 -25.04 -25.70
C GLY A 322 45.82 -23.58 -25.89
N TYR A 323 46.52 -22.70 -25.15
CA TYR A 323 46.79 -21.26 -25.39
C TYR A 323 45.67 -20.24 -25.08
N ARG A 324 45.79 -19.47 -23.99
CA ARG A 324 46.59 -18.22 -23.82
C ARG A 324 46.36 -17.17 -24.93
N GLY A 325 45.51 -16.19 -24.61
CA GLY A 325 45.99 -14.86 -24.22
C GLY A 325 46.21 -13.79 -25.31
N ARG A 326 45.65 -12.61 -25.00
CA ARG A 326 45.93 -11.23 -25.48
C ARG A 326 45.35 -10.79 -26.82
N GLY A 327 44.75 -9.58 -26.78
CA GLY A 327 44.87 -8.64 -27.90
C GLY A 327 43.74 -7.62 -28.05
N TYR A 328 43.87 -6.48 -27.36
CA TYR A 328 43.56 -5.11 -27.77
C TYR A 328 42.48 -4.78 -28.83
N SER A 329 41.56 -3.89 -28.40
CA SER A 329 41.20 -2.58 -28.98
C SER A 329 40.64 -2.49 -30.40
N GLY A 330 39.51 -1.77 -30.54
CA GLY A 330 39.21 -1.08 -31.79
C GLY A 330 37.75 -0.73 -32.04
N TYR A 331 37.44 0.56 -31.81
CA TYR A 331 36.57 1.42 -32.63
C TYR A 331 35.06 1.14 -32.78
N SER A 332 34.30 2.11 -32.27
CA SER A 332 33.00 2.54 -32.81
C SER A 332 33.10 2.94 -34.28
N TYR A 333 32.07 2.61 -35.09
CA TYR A 333 31.35 3.61 -35.90
C TYR A 333 30.03 3.08 -36.48
N SER A 334 29.06 4.00 -36.59
CA SER A 334 27.91 4.06 -37.53
C SER A 334 26.92 2.91 -37.60
N GLY A 335 25.63 3.19 -37.40
CA GLY A 335 24.73 3.62 -38.50
C GLY A 335 23.79 2.45 -38.77
N TRP A 336 22.48 2.63 -38.92
CA TRP A 336 21.71 2.60 -40.18
C TRP A 336 20.25 2.76 -39.73
N ARG A 337 19.55 3.88 -40.03
CA ARG A 337 18.60 4.04 -41.16
C ARG A 337 17.88 2.73 -41.54
N SER A 338 16.57 2.62 -41.26
CA SER A 338 15.45 3.11 -42.09
C SER A 338 15.13 2.23 -43.31
N GLY A 339 13.89 1.79 -43.39
CA GLY A 339 13.25 1.14 -44.54
C GLY A 339 12.30 0.06 -44.04
N GLY A 340 10.97 0.12 -44.12
CA GLY A 340 10.09 0.88 -45.02
C GLY A 340 9.55 -0.04 -46.12
N ARG A 341 8.21 -0.10 -46.23
CA ARG A 341 7.35 -0.78 -47.23
C ARG A 341 7.04 -2.26 -46.91
N GLY A 342 5.81 -2.76 -47.01
CA GLY A 342 4.57 -2.25 -47.63
C GLY A 342 3.98 -3.31 -48.58
N TYR A 343 2.65 -3.32 -48.71
CA TYR A 343 1.75 -4.14 -49.57
C TYR A 343 1.32 -5.50 -49.00
N GLN A 344 0.05 -5.78 -48.62
CA GLN A 344 -1.31 -5.60 -49.20
C GLN A 344 -1.74 -6.81 -50.04
N GLY A 345 -2.88 -7.44 -49.67
CA GLY A 345 -3.53 -8.51 -50.44
C GLY A 345 -4.47 -9.39 -49.61
N SER A 346 -5.77 -9.11 -49.67
CA SER A 346 -6.91 -10.00 -49.33
C SER A 346 -7.56 -10.43 -50.66
N PRO A 347 -8.66 -11.24 -50.74
CA PRO A 347 -9.26 -12.22 -49.82
C PRO A 347 -9.68 -13.55 -50.54
N GLY A 348 -10.18 -14.53 -49.78
CA GLY A 348 -10.91 -15.72 -50.30
C GLY A 348 -10.93 -16.80 -49.22
N GLY A 349 -12.03 -17.39 -48.76
CA GLY A 349 -13.27 -17.76 -49.45
C GLY A 349 -13.35 -19.30 -49.40
N GLY A 350 -14.27 -19.88 -48.62
CA GLY A 350 -14.50 -21.32 -48.59
C GLY A 350 -15.16 -21.82 -47.30
N GLY A 351 -16.48 -21.96 -47.33
CA GLY A 351 -17.23 -22.71 -46.32
C GLY A 351 -17.37 -24.19 -46.70
N TYR A 352 -17.61 -25.04 -45.70
CA TYR A 352 -18.29 -26.33 -45.87
C TYR A 352 -19.18 -26.63 -44.66
N ARG A 353 -20.40 -27.07 -45.00
CA ARG A 353 -21.47 -27.58 -44.13
C ARG A 353 -21.16 -28.98 -43.62
N GLY A 354 -21.77 -29.33 -42.48
CA GLY A 354 -22.68 -30.47 -42.43
C GLY A 354 -22.26 -31.65 -41.57
N GLY A 355 -23.16 -32.08 -40.67
CA GLY A 355 -23.09 -33.38 -39.99
C GLY A 355 -23.85 -33.42 -38.68
N GLY A 356 -25.18 -33.52 -38.74
CA GLY A 356 -25.99 -33.89 -37.58
C GLY A 356 -26.13 -35.41 -37.47
N TYR A 357 -26.25 -35.91 -36.24
CA TYR A 357 -26.87 -37.20 -35.94
C TYR A 357 -27.66 -37.11 -34.62
N ARG A 358 -28.93 -37.52 -34.73
CA ARG A 358 -29.87 -37.85 -33.64
C ARG A 358 -29.62 -39.30 -33.17
N GLY A 359 -30.00 -39.57 -31.91
CA GLY A 359 -30.28 -40.91 -31.36
C GLY A 359 -29.95 -40.92 -29.86
N ALA A 360 -30.89 -40.68 -28.94
CA ALA A 360 -31.97 -41.56 -28.44
C ALA A 360 -31.48 -42.70 -27.53
N GLY A 361 -31.99 -42.75 -26.28
CA GLY A 361 -32.31 -44.00 -25.60
C GLY A 361 -31.82 -44.19 -24.14
N GLY A 362 -32.79 -44.22 -23.21
CA GLY A 362 -32.79 -44.98 -21.94
C GLY A 362 -32.00 -44.39 -20.76
N GLY A 363 -32.52 -44.23 -19.54
CA GLY A 363 -33.61 -44.91 -18.85
C GLY A 363 -33.07 -45.87 -17.77
N TYR A 364 -33.76 -45.95 -16.62
CA TYR A 364 -33.48 -46.71 -15.38
C TYR A 364 -32.44 -46.04 -14.45
N GLY A 365 -32.74 -45.64 -13.21
CA GLY A 365 -33.50 -46.30 -12.13
C GLY A 365 -32.45 -46.68 -11.07
N GLY A 366 -32.34 -46.01 -9.92
CA GLY A 366 -33.23 -46.15 -8.75
C GLY A 366 -32.57 -47.11 -7.75
N GLY A 367 -32.34 -46.68 -6.51
CA GLY A 367 -31.91 -47.58 -5.43
C GLY A 367 -31.21 -46.91 -4.25
N SER A 368 -32.04 -46.56 -3.26
CA SER A 368 -31.81 -46.52 -1.80
C SER A 368 -30.73 -45.63 -1.20
#